data_AF-A0A9D7TLG5-F1
#
_entry.id   AF-A0A9D7TLG5-F1
#
_cell.length_a   1.000
_cell.length_b   1.000
_cell.length_c   1.000
_cell.angle_alpha   90.00
_cell.angle_beta   90.00
_cell.angle_gamma   90.00
#
_symmetry.space_group_name_H-M   'P 1'
#
loop_
_entity.id
_entity.type
_entity.pdbx_description
1 polymer ?
#
loop_
_entity_poly.entity_id
_entity_poly.type
_entity_poly.pdbx_seq_one_letter_code
_entity_poly.pdbx_strand_id
1 'polypeptide(L)'
;MDGTTLTTSGGLKLTSTPTQVNLITQPVMKLLLGKQIKYELIGNGNVCWGYLIFEDKIPPVLTCPAQSTVYCWDESTLFGQIALFNGAAPGGGFPSGSATPGFSLSPALGVLFPTVSENCGLTNWKFTDVVTNTVDKCNTLVTRTWLVTDCGGNTATCQQTIIVKQPNWTLAPNALILPVDIILNCGASTVPICPLDDNGVYQAATAGAHLPVIQVAGYAPNQATPIYKCITLGLPSLCNYYTTYTDNEISACGVDCHGNRKVFRTWQILDWCNAVFVTHIQVIKVIDQVAPTAIAKDTVVTTRPWDCTADAISQIYRNCMTIVTFTLQYDWKQKT
;
A
#
# COMPACT_ATOMS: atom_id res chain seq x y z
N MET A 1 -30.68 -13.72 55.52
CA MET A 1 -30.93 -12.50 54.72
C MET A 1 -29.58 -11.89 54.44
N ASP A 2 -28.97 -12.34 53.34
CA ASP A 2 -27.73 -11.81 52.80
C ASP A 2 -28.02 -10.44 52.19
N GLY A 3 -27.65 -9.38 52.88
CA GLY A 3 -28.18 -8.04 52.64
C GLY A 3 -27.10 -7.00 52.45
N THR A 4 -26.29 -7.14 51.40
CA THR A 4 -25.53 -6.00 50.84
C THR A 4 -26.34 -5.37 49.72
N THR A 5 -27.31 -4.52 50.06
CA THR A 5 -28.04 -3.71 49.08
C THR A 5 -27.42 -2.32 49.00
N LEU A 6 -26.90 -1.97 47.81
CA LEU A 6 -26.66 -0.57 47.44
C LEU A 6 -28.00 0.16 47.56
N THR A 7 -28.10 1.15 48.44
CA THR A 7 -29.32 1.95 48.54
C THR A 7 -29.45 2.82 47.29
N THR A 8 -30.68 3.21 46.95
CA THR A 8 -30.97 4.17 45.85
C THR A 8 -30.30 5.55 46.03
N SER A 9 -29.74 5.80 47.21
CA SER A 9 -28.94 6.97 47.58
C SER A 9 -27.42 6.74 47.56
N GLY A 10 -26.94 5.56 47.14
CA GLY A 10 -25.52 5.24 47.01
C GLY A 10 -24.82 4.80 48.30
N GLY A 11 -25.54 4.46 49.37
CA GLY A 11 -24.98 3.97 50.63
C GLY A 11 -24.78 2.45 50.65
N LEU A 12 -23.73 1.98 51.33
CA LEU A 12 -23.47 0.55 51.59
C LEU A 12 -23.88 0.23 53.03
N LYS A 13 -24.89 -0.64 53.22
CA LYS A 13 -25.32 -1.09 54.55
C LYS A 13 -24.66 -2.43 54.88
N LEU A 14 -23.84 -2.48 55.94
CA LEU A 14 -23.14 -3.67 56.38
C LEU A 14 -23.75 -4.15 57.72
N THR A 15 -24.15 -5.42 57.79
CA THR A 15 -24.68 -6.02 59.03
C THR A 15 -23.57 -6.60 59.89
N SER A 16 -23.86 -6.84 61.17
CA SER A 16 -22.91 -7.09 62.28
C SER A 16 -22.11 -8.41 62.24
N THR A 17 -22.05 -9.10 61.11
CA THR A 17 -21.16 -10.27 60.93
C THR A 17 -20.10 -9.92 59.88
N PRO A 18 -18.80 -10.18 60.11
CA PRO A 18 -17.75 -9.85 59.16
C PRO A 18 -17.77 -10.90 58.04
N THR A 19 -18.81 -10.89 57.22
CA THR A 19 -18.78 -11.56 55.94
C THR A 19 -17.87 -10.70 55.06
N GLN A 20 -16.68 -11.22 54.76
CA GLN A 20 -15.71 -10.62 53.85
C GLN A 20 -16.46 -10.04 52.64
N VAL A 21 -16.37 -8.72 52.42
CA VAL A 21 -17.05 -8.02 51.31
C VAL A 21 -16.35 -8.40 50.01
N ASN A 22 -16.58 -9.63 49.54
CA ASN A 22 -15.87 -10.24 48.40
C ASN A 22 -16.45 -9.87 47.03
N LEU A 23 -17.13 -8.73 46.89
CA LEU A 23 -17.93 -8.45 45.69
C LEU A 23 -17.72 -7.07 45.07
N ILE A 24 -16.59 -6.39 45.35
CA ILE A 24 -16.20 -5.23 44.53
C ILE A 24 -15.60 -5.75 43.23
N THR A 25 -16.46 -6.01 42.26
CA THR A 25 -16.07 -6.37 40.90
C THR A 25 -15.51 -5.15 40.16
N GLN A 26 -14.76 -5.36 39.08
CA GLN A 26 -14.18 -4.26 38.27
C GLN A 26 -15.21 -3.18 37.87
N PRO A 27 -16.43 -3.53 37.40
CA PRO A 27 -17.45 -2.52 37.06
C PRO A 27 -17.92 -1.70 38.26
N VAL A 28 -17.96 -2.31 39.45
CA VAL A 28 -18.37 -1.66 40.69
C VAL A 28 -17.26 -0.75 41.20
N MET A 29 -15.99 -1.18 41.15
CA MET A 29 -14.84 -0.34 41.52
C MET A 29 -14.81 0.95 40.70
N LYS A 30 -15.03 0.86 39.38
CA LYS A 30 -15.12 2.03 38.49
C LYS A 30 -16.18 3.05 38.92
N LEU A 31 -17.32 2.59 39.42
CA LEU A 31 -18.42 3.46 39.86
C LEU A 31 -18.17 4.12 41.22
N LEU A 32 -17.27 3.56 42.04
CA LEU A 32 -17.00 3.97 43.41
C LEU A 32 -15.70 4.79 43.57
N LEU A 33 -14.79 4.73 42.60
CA LEU A 33 -13.52 5.45 42.66
C LEU A 33 -13.68 6.94 42.91
N GLY A 34 -12.92 7.45 43.88
CA GLY A 34 -12.95 8.85 44.31
C GLY A 34 -14.25 9.27 45.03
N LYS A 35 -15.21 8.35 45.20
CA LYS A 35 -16.45 8.62 45.94
C LYS A 35 -16.28 8.29 47.41
N GLN A 36 -16.87 9.14 48.25
CA GLN A 36 -17.00 8.93 49.67
C GLN A 36 -18.37 8.31 49.95
N ILE A 37 -18.39 7.04 50.32
CA ILE A 37 -19.61 6.29 50.61
C ILE A 37 -19.81 6.23 52.12
N LYS A 38 -20.96 6.72 52.60
CA LYS A 38 -21.34 6.57 54.01
C LYS A 38 -21.75 5.11 54.26
N TYR A 39 -21.23 4.52 55.32
CA TYR A 39 -21.68 3.23 55.84
C TYR A 39 -22.20 3.38 57.26
N GLU A 40 -23.12 2.49 57.64
CA GLU A 40 -23.74 2.44 58.96
C GLU A 40 -23.63 1.03 59.53
N LEU A 41 -23.20 0.93 60.78
CA LEU A 41 -23.12 -0.30 61.57
C LEU A 41 -24.21 -0.26 62.63
N ILE A 42 -25.07 -1.26 62.63
CA ILE A 42 -26.18 -1.38 63.59
C ILE A 42 -25.88 -2.54 64.53
N GLY A 43 -25.80 -2.27 65.83
CA GLY A 43 -25.54 -3.29 66.85
C GLY A 43 -26.15 -2.91 68.21
N ASN A 44 -26.86 -3.84 68.84
CA ASN A 44 -27.46 -3.68 70.17
C ASN A 44 -28.25 -2.37 70.37
N GLY A 45 -29.02 -1.94 69.36
CA GLY A 45 -29.83 -0.72 69.41
C GLY A 45 -29.08 0.58 69.11
N ASN A 46 -27.76 0.53 68.92
CA ASN A 46 -26.93 1.68 68.54
C ASN A 46 -26.60 1.66 67.04
N VAL A 47 -26.45 2.86 66.47
CA VAL A 47 -26.00 3.06 65.09
C VAL A 47 -24.70 3.85 65.10
N CYS A 48 -23.64 3.23 64.61
CA CYS A 48 -22.37 3.91 64.32
C CYS A 48 -22.28 4.18 62.82
N TRP A 49 -21.59 5.24 62.42
CA TRP A 49 -21.40 5.58 61.01
C TRP A 49 -19.96 5.95 60.71
N GLY A 50 -19.59 5.81 59.45
CA GLY A 50 -18.29 6.24 58.94
C GLY A 50 -18.35 6.44 57.43
N TYR A 51 -17.20 6.75 56.85
CA TYR A 51 -17.04 6.90 55.42
C TYR A 51 -16.02 5.92 54.88
N LEU A 52 -16.30 5.37 53.70
CA LEU A 52 -15.36 4.62 52.88
C LEU A 52 -14.96 5.49 51.70
N ILE A 53 -13.66 5.55 51.41
CA ILE A 53 -13.11 6.16 50.21
C ILE A 53 -12.49 5.03 49.40
N PHE A 54 -12.85 4.94 48.13
CA PHE A 54 -12.29 3.94 47.22
C PHE A 54 -11.21 4.59 46.37
N GLU A 55 -10.01 4.02 46.43
CA GLU A 55 -8.85 4.48 45.70
C GLU A 55 -8.25 3.30 44.93
N ASP A 56 -7.80 3.56 43.72
CA ASP A 56 -7.00 2.62 42.94
C ASP A 56 -5.55 3.09 42.97
N LYS A 57 -4.69 2.24 43.54
CA LYS A 57 -3.26 2.50 43.70
C LYS A 57 -2.41 1.61 42.81
N ILE A 58 -3.02 0.70 42.06
CA ILE A 58 -2.30 -0.32 41.31
C ILE A 58 -2.24 0.14 39.85
N PRO A 59 -1.05 0.45 39.32
CA PRO A 59 -0.93 0.79 37.93
C PRO A 59 -1.34 -0.37 37.01
N PRO A 60 -1.83 -0.08 35.80
CA PRO A 60 -2.10 -1.11 34.81
C PRO A 60 -0.82 -1.90 34.49
N VAL A 61 -0.95 -3.21 34.26
CA VAL A 61 0.17 -4.05 33.83
C VAL A 61 0.20 -4.08 32.31
N LEU A 62 1.32 -3.63 31.73
CA LEU A 62 1.51 -3.52 30.29
C LEU A 62 2.59 -4.50 29.83
N THR A 63 2.22 -5.44 28.96
CA THR A 63 3.20 -6.36 28.34
C THR A 63 3.50 -5.88 26.94
N CYS A 64 4.77 -5.58 26.68
CA CYS A 64 5.18 -5.07 25.38
C CYS A 64 5.09 -6.12 24.29
N PRO A 65 4.66 -5.72 23.08
CA PRO A 65 4.75 -6.59 21.93
C PRO A 65 6.20 -6.86 21.57
N ALA A 66 6.43 -8.00 20.93
CA ALA A 66 7.71 -8.29 20.30
C ALA A 66 8.01 -7.28 19.18
N GLN A 67 9.27 -7.27 18.74
CA GLN A 67 9.72 -6.47 17.63
C GLN A 67 8.88 -6.75 16.37
N SER A 68 8.44 -5.69 15.71
CA SER A 68 7.67 -5.77 14.46
C SER A 68 8.56 -5.42 13.27
N THR A 69 8.29 -6.04 12.13
CA THR A 69 8.97 -5.71 10.87
C THR A 69 7.91 -5.29 9.85
N VAL A 70 8.09 -4.11 9.28
CA VAL A 70 7.26 -3.55 8.22
C VAL A 70 8.15 -3.20 7.03
N TYR A 71 7.55 -2.98 5.86
CA TYR A 71 8.31 -2.61 4.67
C TYR A 71 7.94 -1.20 4.20
N CYS A 72 8.94 -0.48 3.72
CA CYS A 72 8.82 0.94 3.33
C CYS A 72 7.91 1.21 2.11
N TRP A 73 7.39 0.17 1.45
CA TRP A 73 6.44 0.28 0.33
C TRP A 73 4.98 0.13 0.75
N ASP A 74 4.69 -0.28 1.99
CA ASP A 74 3.32 -0.52 2.41
C ASP A 74 2.66 0.86 2.47
N GLU A 75 1.73 1.17 1.56
CA GLU A 75 1.13 2.50 1.40
C GLU A 75 0.34 2.96 2.65
N SER A 76 -0.14 2.01 3.44
CA SER A 76 -0.69 2.19 4.79
C SER A 76 0.37 2.51 5.85
N THR A 77 1.66 2.37 5.54
CA THR A 77 2.80 2.76 6.39
C THR A 77 3.55 3.98 5.86
N LEU A 78 3.35 4.34 4.60
CA LEU A 78 3.90 5.54 3.97
C LEU A 78 3.23 6.80 4.55
N PHE A 79 3.79 7.31 5.64
CA PHE A 79 3.60 8.69 6.09
C PHE A 79 2.15 9.16 6.34
N GLY A 80 1.20 8.25 6.59
CA GLY A 80 -0.20 8.61 6.81
C GLY A 80 -1.05 7.69 7.70
N GLN A 81 -0.78 6.37 7.79
CA GLN A 81 -1.69 5.45 8.50
C GLN A 81 -1.05 4.64 9.64
N ILE A 82 0.27 4.46 9.69
CA ILE A 82 0.92 4.37 10.99
C ILE A 82 0.89 5.81 11.51
N ALA A 83 0.12 6.10 12.57
CA ALA A 83 0.12 7.41 13.21
C ALA A 83 1.46 7.69 13.90
N LEU A 84 2.54 7.81 13.12
CA LEU A 84 3.95 8.00 13.50
C LEU A 84 4.23 9.34 14.19
N PHE A 85 3.19 10.11 14.50
CA PHE A 85 3.27 11.28 15.37
C PHE A 85 2.04 11.29 16.28
N ASN A 86 2.26 11.01 17.57
CA ASN A 86 1.32 11.17 18.69
C ASN A 86 -0.14 10.85 18.34
N GLY A 87 -0.50 9.56 18.38
CA GLY A 87 -1.86 9.10 18.11
C GLY A 87 -2.57 8.53 19.33
N ALA A 88 -3.91 8.52 19.28
CA ALA A 88 -4.69 7.54 20.04
C ALA A 88 -4.47 6.16 19.40
N ALA A 89 -4.42 5.09 20.20
CA ALA A 89 -4.37 3.74 19.65
C ALA A 89 -5.61 3.49 18.76
N PRO A 90 -5.51 2.69 17.67
CA PRO A 90 -6.67 2.35 16.86
C PRO A 90 -7.71 1.61 17.71
N GLY A 91 -8.90 2.18 17.83
CA GLY A 91 -9.94 1.69 18.74
C GLY A 91 -10.48 2.75 19.68
N GLY A 92 -10.75 3.97 19.16
CA GLY A 92 -11.43 5.06 19.90
C GLY A 92 -12.86 4.76 20.38
N GLY A 93 -13.23 3.48 20.50
CA GLY A 93 -14.41 3.01 21.22
C GLY A 93 -13.97 1.93 22.19
N PHE A 94 -13.88 2.28 23.47
CA PHE A 94 -13.69 1.32 24.57
C PHE A 94 -14.89 0.36 24.63
N PRO A 95 -14.75 -0.96 24.42
CA PRO A 95 -15.73 -1.91 24.92
C PRO A 95 -15.37 -2.16 26.39
N SER A 96 -16.08 -1.50 27.29
CA SER A 96 -16.19 -1.98 28.66
C SER A 96 -16.91 -3.33 28.64
N GLY A 97 -16.17 -4.41 28.88
CA GLY A 97 -16.72 -5.75 29.03
C GLY A 97 -16.41 -6.67 27.85
N SER A 98 -15.67 -7.73 28.15
CA SER A 98 -15.58 -9.02 27.45
C SER A 98 -16.38 -9.14 26.13
N ALA A 99 -15.74 -8.80 25.00
CA ALA A 99 -16.01 -9.40 23.69
C ALA A 99 -14.97 -8.91 22.67
N THR A 100 -14.13 -9.81 22.15
CA THR A 100 -13.95 -9.84 20.70
C THR A 100 -15.30 -10.25 20.10
N PRO A 101 -15.84 -9.61 19.03
CA PRO A 101 -15.10 -9.29 17.80
C PRO A 101 -15.45 -7.91 17.17
N GLY A 102 -14.64 -7.45 16.21
CA GLY A 102 -15.18 -6.60 15.13
C GLY A 102 -14.61 -5.20 14.92
N PHE A 103 -13.31 -4.99 15.11
CA PHE A 103 -12.53 -4.26 14.11
C PHE A 103 -11.10 -4.80 14.17
N SER A 104 -10.85 -5.88 13.43
CA SER A 104 -9.47 -6.20 13.10
C SER A 104 -9.00 -5.10 12.16
N LEU A 105 -8.25 -4.13 12.67
CA LEU A 105 -7.06 -3.81 11.89
C LEU A 105 -6.28 -5.10 11.90
N SER A 106 -6.39 -5.79 10.76
CA SER A 106 -5.75 -7.05 10.52
C SER A 106 -4.29 -6.97 10.99
N PRO A 107 -3.67 -8.10 11.38
CA PRO A 107 -2.21 -8.24 11.34
C PRO A 107 -1.60 -7.91 9.95
N ALA A 108 -2.38 -7.45 8.97
CA ALA A 108 -2.02 -7.02 7.63
C ALA A 108 -0.82 -6.07 7.54
N LEU A 109 -0.45 -5.35 8.61
CA LEU A 109 0.73 -4.48 8.61
C LEU A 109 1.93 -5.03 9.38
N GLY A 110 1.83 -6.22 9.99
CA GLY A 110 2.93 -6.83 10.75
C GLY A 110 3.32 -6.10 12.06
N VAL A 111 2.60 -5.05 12.46
CA VAL A 111 2.82 -4.34 13.73
C VAL A 111 1.94 -4.90 14.84
N LEU A 112 2.56 -5.32 15.93
CA LEU A 112 1.90 -5.88 17.11
C LEU A 112 1.48 -4.80 18.11
N PHE A 113 0.46 -5.08 18.92
CA PHE A 113 -0.03 -4.20 20.00
C PHE A 113 0.30 -4.79 21.39
N PRO A 114 0.51 -3.94 22.42
CA PRO A 114 0.70 -4.42 23.77
C PRO A 114 -0.58 -5.02 24.35
N THR A 115 -0.44 -5.97 25.27
CA THR A 115 -1.56 -6.48 26.07
C THR A 115 -1.61 -5.73 27.40
N VAL A 116 -2.80 -5.33 27.81
CA VAL A 116 -3.04 -4.59 29.06
C VAL A 116 -3.85 -5.46 30.01
N SER A 117 -3.42 -5.52 31.27
CA SER A 117 -4.20 -6.10 32.37
C SER A 117 -4.49 -5.02 33.39
N GLU A 118 -5.77 -4.81 33.68
CA GLU A 118 -6.27 -3.78 34.58
C GLU A 118 -7.58 -4.24 35.25
N ASN A 119 -7.98 -3.55 36.32
CA ASN A 119 -9.09 -3.90 37.20
C ASN A 119 -10.26 -2.89 37.26
N CYS A 120 -10.26 -1.81 36.47
CA CYS A 120 -11.20 -0.70 36.63
C CYS A 120 -11.61 0.02 35.32
N GLY A 121 -10.95 -0.28 34.21
CA GLY A 121 -11.10 0.35 32.91
C GLY A 121 -9.94 1.28 32.57
N LEU A 122 -9.60 1.37 31.30
CA LEU A 122 -8.69 2.38 30.76
C LEU A 122 -9.43 3.70 30.47
N THR A 123 -8.76 4.82 30.73
CA THR A 123 -9.24 6.18 30.39
C THR A 123 -8.42 6.80 29.27
N ASN A 124 -7.19 6.33 29.06
CA ASN A 124 -6.30 6.83 28.03
C ASN A 124 -5.45 5.69 27.47
N TRP A 125 -5.28 5.67 26.15
CA TRP A 125 -4.38 4.75 25.44
C TRP A 125 -3.78 5.48 24.24
N LYS A 126 -2.50 5.82 24.35
CA LYS A 126 -1.74 6.57 23.35
C LYS A 126 -0.39 5.94 23.09
N PHE A 127 0.26 6.41 22.04
CA PHE A 127 1.66 6.10 21.81
C PHE A 127 2.41 7.30 21.21
N THR A 128 3.71 7.31 21.40
CA THR A 128 4.64 8.28 20.82
C THR A 128 5.77 7.55 20.10
N ASP A 129 6.19 8.06 18.95
CA ASP A 129 7.19 7.40 18.11
C ASP A 129 8.45 8.27 18.01
N VAL A 130 9.60 7.62 18.15
CA VAL A 130 10.91 8.21 17.91
C VAL A 130 11.54 7.45 16.75
N VAL A 131 11.73 8.16 15.64
CA VAL A 131 12.39 7.61 14.46
C VAL A 131 13.88 7.83 14.58
N THR A 132 14.63 6.73 14.52
CA THR A 132 16.09 6.73 14.43
C THR A 132 16.49 6.27 13.03
N ASN A 133 17.63 6.79 12.54
CA ASN A 133 18.10 6.62 11.16
C ASN A 133 17.25 7.37 10.10
N THR A 134 17.11 8.68 10.31
CA THR A 134 16.32 9.57 9.43
C THR A 134 17.03 10.00 8.15
N VAL A 135 18.35 9.83 8.08
CA VAL A 135 19.18 10.34 6.97
C VAL A 135 19.08 9.43 5.75
N ASP A 136 19.34 8.13 5.94
CA ASP A 136 19.44 7.22 4.79
C ASP A 136 18.17 6.42 4.55
N LYS A 137 17.20 6.38 5.46
CA LYS A 137 15.88 5.68 5.35
C LYS A 137 15.93 4.18 4.96
N CYS A 138 17.12 3.60 4.79
CA CYS A 138 17.38 2.25 4.32
C CYS A 138 16.94 1.15 5.27
N ASN A 139 17.14 1.41 6.56
CA ASN A 139 16.64 0.61 7.66
C ASN A 139 16.24 1.59 8.74
N THR A 140 14.99 2.03 8.69
CA THR A 140 14.46 3.00 9.65
C THR A 140 14.04 2.23 10.89
N LEU A 141 14.55 2.63 12.04
CA LEU A 141 14.20 2.03 13.31
C LEU A 141 13.28 2.98 14.07
N VAL A 142 12.06 2.55 14.31
CA VAL A 142 11.06 3.32 15.06
C VAL A 142 10.94 2.73 16.45
N THR A 143 11.22 3.56 17.45
CA THR A 143 10.94 3.23 18.86
C THR A 143 9.59 3.81 19.23
N ARG A 144 8.60 2.93 19.42
CA ARG A 144 7.25 3.29 19.85
C ARG A 144 7.12 3.16 21.35
N THR A 145 6.76 4.24 22.03
CA THR A 145 6.43 4.23 23.46
C THR A 145 4.92 4.24 23.62
N TRP A 146 4.38 3.16 24.17
CA TRP A 146 2.98 3.05 24.57
C TRP A 146 2.77 3.69 25.93
N LEU A 147 1.64 4.38 26.10
CA LEU A 147 1.18 4.96 27.35
C LEU A 147 -0.29 4.62 27.57
N VAL A 148 -0.57 3.97 28.70
CA VAL A 148 -1.94 3.71 29.15
C VAL A 148 -2.20 4.40 30.48
N THR A 149 -3.43 4.87 30.69
CA THR A 149 -3.90 5.41 31.96
C THR A 149 -5.17 4.68 32.35
N ASP A 150 -5.23 4.19 33.57
CA ASP A 150 -6.42 3.55 34.14
C ASP A 150 -7.44 4.60 34.62
N CYS A 151 -8.51 4.15 35.25
CA CYS A 151 -9.56 5.00 35.78
C CYS A 151 -9.24 5.61 37.15
N GLY A 152 -8.26 5.08 37.87
CA GLY A 152 -7.66 5.69 39.06
C GLY A 152 -6.67 6.83 38.76
N GLY A 153 -6.28 6.98 37.49
CA GLY A 153 -5.28 7.93 37.03
C GLY A 153 -3.85 7.38 37.09
N ASN A 154 -3.65 6.10 37.42
CA ASN A 154 -2.33 5.49 37.36
C ASN A 154 -1.95 5.21 35.90
N THR A 155 -0.65 5.21 35.63
CA THR A 155 -0.13 5.07 34.27
C THR A 155 0.87 3.94 34.16
N ALA A 156 0.96 3.35 32.97
CA ALA A 156 2.03 2.43 32.63
C ALA A 156 2.53 2.72 31.22
N THR A 157 3.83 2.49 31.02
CA THR A 157 4.51 2.69 29.76
C THR A 157 5.33 1.47 29.36
N CYS A 158 5.58 1.37 28.07
CA CYS A 158 6.20 0.21 27.45
C CYS A 158 6.78 0.63 26.10
N GLN A 159 7.91 0.03 25.69
CA GLN A 159 8.53 0.32 24.40
C GLN A 159 8.46 -0.87 23.45
N GLN A 160 8.19 -0.57 22.19
CA GLN A 160 8.21 -1.50 21.07
C GLN A 160 9.20 -0.98 20.03
N THR A 161 9.97 -1.91 19.46
CA THR A 161 10.81 -1.62 18.30
C THR A 161 10.11 -2.06 17.02
N ILE A 162 10.03 -1.15 16.04
CA ILE A 162 9.51 -1.42 14.70
C ILE A 162 10.64 -1.19 13.71
N ILE A 163 10.99 -2.23 12.95
CA ILE A 163 11.99 -2.15 11.88
C ILE A 163 11.27 -1.94 10.56
N VAL A 164 11.58 -0.83 9.88
CA VAL A 164 11.17 -0.60 8.49
C VAL A 164 12.29 -1.10 7.58
N LYS A 165 12.04 -2.18 6.84
CA LYS A 165 12.98 -2.77 5.90
C LYS A 165 12.73 -2.31 4.47
N GLN A 166 13.83 -2.09 3.75
CA GLN A 166 13.84 -2.10 2.30
C GLN A 166 13.72 -3.55 1.78
N PRO A 167 13.07 -3.81 0.63
CA PRO A 167 13.35 -5.04 -0.11
C PRO A 167 14.84 -5.17 -0.41
N ASN A 168 15.28 -6.41 -0.59
CA ASN A 168 16.59 -6.64 -1.15
C ASN A 168 16.48 -7.45 -2.44
N TRP A 169 16.67 -6.78 -3.57
CA TRP A 169 16.68 -7.37 -4.90
C TRP A 169 17.91 -8.24 -5.22
N THR A 170 18.96 -8.20 -4.39
CA THR A 170 20.18 -9.00 -4.57
C THR A 170 20.12 -10.36 -3.87
N LEU A 171 19.20 -10.51 -2.91
CA LEU A 171 19.08 -11.73 -2.11
C LEU A 171 18.04 -12.72 -2.65
N ALA A 172 17.22 -12.32 -3.64
CA ALA A 172 16.20 -13.17 -4.23
C ALA A 172 16.30 -13.17 -5.78
N PRO A 173 16.43 -14.34 -6.42
CA PRO A 173 16.34 -14.42 -7.88
C PRO A 173 14.98 -13.91 -8.36
N ASN A 174 14.96 -13.12 -9.43
CA ASN A 174 13.78 -12.47 -10.02
C ASN A 174 13.12 -11.36 -9.19
N ALA A 175 13.78 -10.87 -8.13
CA ALA A 175 13.24 -9.77 -7.33
C ALA A 175 13.25 -8.42 -8.07
N LEU A 176 14.13 -8.22 -9.06
CA LEU A 176 14.09 -7.07 -9.97
C LEU A 176 13.69 -7.56 -11.36
N ILE A 177 12.59 -7.03 -11.88
CA ILE A 177 12.16 -7.25 -13.26
C ILE A 177 12.51 -6.00 -14.06
N LEU A 178 13.39 -6.18 -15.03
CA LEU A 178 13.85 -5.14 -15.93
C LEU A 178 12.87 -4.95 -17.09
N PRO A 179 12.74 -3.73 -17.64
CA PRO A 179 11.90 -3.48 -18.80
C PRO A 179 12.31 -4.31 -20.01
N VAL A 180 11.36 -5.06 -20.58
CA VAL A 180 11.61 -5.87 -21.78
C VAL A 180 11.58 -5.03 -23.05
N ASP A 181 12.21 -5.53 -24.11
CA ASP A 181 12.10 -4.96 -25.45
C ASP A 181 10.64 -4.91 -25.91
N ILE A 182 10.24 -3.83 -26.58
CA ILE A 182 8.85 -3.63 -27.01
C ILE A 182 8.74 -3.01 -28.40
N ILE A 183 7.66 -3.38 -29.10
CA ILE A 183 7.25 -2.79 -30.37
C ILE A 183 5.99 -1.96 -30.14
N LEU A 184 6.01 -0.70 -30.56
CA LEU A 184 4.91 0.25 -30.45
C LEU A 184 4.48 0.73 -31.83
N ASN A 185 3.21 1.11 -31.96
CA ASN A 185 2.68 1.73 -33.18
C ASN A 185 3.22 3.15 -33.37
N CYS A 186 3.25 3.61 -34.62
CA CYS A 186 3.52 5.01 -34.97
C CYS A 186 2.68 5.97 -34.10
N GLY A 187 3.32 7.02 -33.57
CA GLY A 187 2.68 8.01 -32.69
C GLY A 187 2.55 7.59 -31.22
N ALA A 188 2.88 6.36 -30.85
CA ALA A 188 2.88 5.94 -29.45
C ALA A 188 3.97 6.64 -28.63
N SER A 189 3.64 6.91 -27.36
CA SER A 189 4.57 7.47 -26.38
C SER A 189 5.63 6.44 -25.98
N THR A 190 6.88 6.88 -25.87
CA THR A 190 7.97 6.08 -25.28
C THR A 190 8.16 6.38 -23.80
N VAL A 191 7.38 7.29 -23.20
CA VAL A 191 7.47 7.59 -21.76
C VAL A 191 7.18 6.31 -20.97
N PRO A 192 8.04 5.94 -19.99
CA PRO A 192 7.82 4.76 -19.19
C PRO A 192 6.50 4.80 -18.41
N ILE A 193 5.78 3.69 -18.38
CA ILE A 193 4.55 3.48 -17.59
C ILE A 193 4.73 2.30 -16.64
N CYS A 194 3.98 2.29 -15.54
CA CYS A 194 4.00 1.18 -14.59
C CYS A 194 3.24 -0.04 -15.15
N PRO A 195 3.88 -1.22 -15.32
CA PRO A 195 3.22 -2.42 -15.87
C PRO A 195 2.39 -3.19 -14.82
N LEU A 196 1.86 -2.51 -13.79
CA LEU A 196 1.11 -3.13 -12.72
C LEU A 196 -0.37 -2.75 -12.81
N ASP A 197 -1.26 -3.66 -12.44
CA ASP A 197 -2.67 -3.33 -12.22
C ASP A 197 -2.91 -2.71 -10.83
N ASP A 198 -4.16 -2.34 -10.55
CA ASP A 198 -4.58 -1.73 -9.28
C ASP A 198 -4.30 -2.62 -8.05
N ASN A 199 -4.04 -3.91 -8.25
CA ASN A 199 -3.72 -4.87 -7.19
C ASN A 199 -2.20 -5.10 -7.04
N GLY A 200 -1.36 -4.40 -7.81
CA GLY A 200 0.09 -4.56 -7.78
C GLY A 200 0.58 -5.87 -8.43
N VAL A 201 -0.23 -6.48 -9.29
CA VAL A 201 0.14 -7.68 -10.06
C VAL A 201 0.84 -7.25 -11.34
N TYR A 202 1.93 -7.94 -11.68
CA TYR A 202 2.69 -7.66 -12.91
C TYR A 202 1.94 -8.12 -14.15
N GLN A 203 1.70 -7.18 -15.07
CA GLN A 203 1.00 -7.39 -16.32
C GLN A 203 1.98 -7.28 -17.50
N ALA A 204 2.52 -8.42 -17.93
CA ALA A 204 3.49 -8.50 -19.02
C ALA A 204 2.93 -8.00 -20.37
N ALA A 205 1.61 -8.03 -20.56
CA ALA A 205 0.93 -7.69 -21.81
C ALA A 205 0.48 -6.22 -21.89
N THR A 206 0.80 -5.39 -20.89
CA THR A 206 0.45 -3.96 -20.92
C THR A 206 1.15 -3.27 -22.09
N ALA A 207 0.41 -2.45 -22.83
CA ALA A 207 0.95 -1.71 -23.96
C ALA A 207 1.71 -0.46 -23.47
N GLY A 208 3.01 -0.39 -23.74
CA GLY A 208 3.83 0.78 -23.44
C GLY A 208 5.25 0.42 -22.99
N ALA A 209 6.17 1.38 -23.02
CA ALA A 209 7.49 1.16 -22.46
C ALA A 209 7.36 1.02 -20.93
N HIS A 210 7.78 -0.11 -20.35
CA HIS A 210 7.57 -0.37 -18.93
C HIS A 210 8.64 0.26 -18.03
N LEU A 211 8.25 0.65 -16.82
CA LEU A 211 9.16 0.92 -15.69
C LEU A 211 9.76 -0.39 -15.17
N PRO A 212 10.98 -0.34 -14.57
CA PRO A 212 11.47 -1.44 -13.75
C PRO A 212 10.52 -1.69 -12.58
N VAL A 213 10.31 -2.96 -12.24
CA VAL A 213 9.49 -3.34 -11.09
C VAL A 213 10.29 -4.20 -10.13
N ILE A 214 10.03 -4.02 -8.84
CA ILE A 214 10.62 -4.83 -7.78
C ILE A 214 9.55 -5.69 -7.14
N GLN A 215 9.87 -6.96 -6.91
CA GLN A 215 9.05 -7.85 -6.11
C GLN A 215 9.14 -7.43 -4.66
N VAL A 216 7.98 -7.30 -4.03
CA VAL A 216 7.86 -6.86 -2.65
C VAL A 216 7.43 -8.04 -1.78
N ALA A 217 8.26 -8.42 -0.82
CA ALA A 217 7.97 -9.51 0.11
C ALA A 217 7.21 -8.98 1.33
N GLY A 218 5.89 -9.15 1.43
CA GLY A 218 5.22 -8.63 2.62
C GLY A 218 3.71 -8.84 2.81
N TYR A 219 2.93 -9.19 1.80
CA TYR A 219 1.49 -9.23 2.02
C TYR A 219 0.98 -10.60 2.44
N ALA A 220 0.95 -10.79 3.76
CA ALA A 220 0.39 -11.92 4.49
C ALA A 220 0.96 -13.33 4.17
N PRO A 221 1.14 -14.20 5.17
CA PRO A 221 1.57 -15.59 4.96
C PRO A 221 0.58 -16.45 4.13
N ASN A 222 -0.57 -15.89 3.72
CA ASN A 222 -1.67 -16.60 3.08
C ASN A 222 -1.98 -16.14 1.64
N GLN A 223 -1.23 -15.21 1.04
CA GLN A 223 -1.36 -14.92 -0.40
C GLN A 223 -0.29 -15.65 -1.20
N ALA A 224 -0.75 -16.53 -2.10
CA ALA A 224 0.12 -17.34 -2.95
C ALA A 224 0.74 -16.55 -4.13
N THR A 225 0.38 -15.29 -4.32
CA THR A 225 0.81 -14.45 -5.46
C THR A 225 1.83 -13.39 -5.03
N PRO A 226 2.97 -13.26 -5.73
CA PRO A 226 3.92 -12.18 -5.46
C PRO A 226 3.31 -10.82 -5.80
N ILE A 227 3.50 -9.84 -4.92
CA ILE A 227 3.16 -8.44 -5.19
C ILE A 227 4.39 -7.76 -5.75
N TYR A 228 4.17 -6.82 -6.68
CA TYR A 228 5.21 -6.00 -7.27
C TYR A 228 4.91 -4.52 -7.01
N LYS A 229 5.96 -3.70 -7.04
CA LYS A 229 5.86 -2.24 -7.04
C LYS A 229 6.77 -1.66 -8.11
N CYS A 230 6.29 -0.62 -8.79
CA CYS A 230 7.08 0.09 -9.78
C CYS A 230 8.12 0.95 -9.10
N ILE A 231 9.34 0.92 -9.63
CA ILE A 231 10.39 1.85 -9.21
C ILE A 231 10.23 3.12 -10.03
N THR A 232 9.67 4.15 -9.40
CA THR A 232 9.39 5.44 -10.05
C THR A 232 10.67 6.21 -10.36
N LEU A 233 10.57 7.15 -11.29
CA LEU A 233 11.68 8.00 -11.70
C LEU A 233 11.93 9.10 -10.65
N GLY A 234 13.20 9.42 -10.40
CA GLY A 234 13.59 10.53 -9.52
C GLY A 234 13.39 10.28 -8.03
N LEU A 235 13.67 11.28 -7.19
CA LEU A 235 13.66 11.16 -5.72
C LEU A 235 12.43 11.81 -5.06
N PRO A 236 11.91 11.26 -3.94
CA PRO A 236 12.26 9.95 -3.38
C PRO A 236 11.50 8.83 -4.12
N SER A 237 12.23 7.93 -4.81
CA SER A 237 11.62 6.68 -5.30
C SER A 237 11.41 5.72 -4.12
N LEU A 238 10.59 4.70 -4.37
CA LEU A 238 10.32 3.58 -3.47
C LEU A 238 11.56 3.21 -2.63
N CYS A 239 11.49 3.35 -1.31
CA CYS A 239 12.52 2.82 -0.39
C CYS A 239 13.99 3.20 -0.69
N ASN A 240 14.27 4.41 -1.19
CA ASN A 240 15.59 4.84 -1.66
C ASN A 240 16.21 3.98 -2.77
N TYR A 241 15.37 3.31 -3.55
CA TYR A 241 15.77 3.09 -4.92
C TYR A 241 15.84 4.44 -5.64
N TYR A 242 16.68 4.49 -6.65
CA TYR A 242 16.76 5.60 -7.57
C TYR A 242 16.77 5.02 -8.98
N THR A 243 15.84 5.48 -9.82
CA THR A 243 15.75 5.05 -11.22
C THR A 243 15.82 6.25 -12.14
N THR A 244 16.66 6.14 -13.17
CA THR A 244 16.72 7.07 -14.28
C THR A 244 16.96 6.31 -15.59
N TYR A 245 16.74 6.99 -16.71
CA TYR A 245 17.00 6.44 -18.04
C TYR A 245 17.56 7.51 -18.99
N THR A 246 18.28 7.06 -20.00
CA THR A 246 18.72 7.90 -21.12
C THR A 246 18.33 7.24 -22.44
N ASP A 247 17.79 8.03 -23.37
CA ASP A 247 17.33 7.54 -24.66
C ASP A 247 18.28 7.97 -25.77
N ASN A 248 18.70 7.00 -26.59
CA ASN A 248 19.37 7.27 -27.85
C ASN A 248 18.45 6.85 -29.00
N GLU A 249 17.95 7.82 -29.75
CA GLU A 249 17.04 7.58 -30.87
C GLU A 249 17.79 7.46 -32.19
N ILE A 250 17.52 6.37 -32.92
CA ILE A 250 17.98 6.17 -34.28
C ILE A 250 16.76 6.23 -35.20
N SER A 251 16.76 7.22 -36.10
CA SER A 251 15.79 7.27 -37.19
C SER A 251 15.98 6.05 -38.09
N ALA A 252 14.94 5.24 -38.27
CA ALA A 252 14.96 4.12 -39.20
C ALA A 252 14.34 4.59 -40.52
N CYS A 253 15.15 4.65 -41.58
CA CYS A 253 14.76 5.24 -42.86
C CYS A 253 13.57 4.54 -43.51
N GLY A 254 12.57 5.35 -43.88
CA GLY A 254 11.78 5.25 -45.11
C GLY A 254 11.47 6.69 -45.50
N VAL A 255 11.73 7.08 -46.75
CA VAL A 255 11.77 8.49 -47.21
C VAL A 255 10.41 9.23 -47.05
N ASP A 256 9.35 8.50 -46.68
CA ASP A 256 8.00 9.04 -46.47
C ASP A 256 7.34 8.54 -45.16
N CYS A 257 8.08 8.02 -44.19
CA CYS A 257 7.51 7.56 -42.92
C CYS A 257 8.13 8.29 -41.72
N HIS A 258 7.52 9.41 -41.34
CA HIS A 258 7.87 10.18 -40.12
C HIS A 258 7.59 9.42 -38.80
N GLY A 259 7.30 8.12 -38.85
CA GLY A 259 6.89 7.33 -37.69
C GLY A 259 7.90 6.29 -37.21
N ASN A 260 8.82 5.83 -38.07
CA ASN A 260 9.70 4.71 -37.74
C ASN A 260 10.95 5.19 -37.01
N ARG A 261 11.09 4.78 -35.75
CA ARG A 261 12.32 5.02 -34.97
C ARG A 261 12.65 3.83 -34.07
N LYS A 262 13.93 3.67 -33.79
CA LYS A 262 14.41 2.76 -32.76
C LYS A 262 14.97 3.58 -31.62
N VAL A 263 14.58 3.27 -30.39
CA VAL A 263 15.11 3.91 -29.19
C VAL A 263 15.91 2.86 -28.41
N PHE A 264 17.18 3.15 -28.19
CA PHE A 264 18.02 2.43 -27.24
C PHE A 264 17.95 3.15 -25.91
N ARG A 265 17.16 2.59 -24.99
CA ARG A 265 17.00 3.15 -23.65
C ARG A 265 17.97 2.47 -22.70
N THR A 266 18.84 3.26 -22.07
CA THR A 266 19.73 2.78 -21.01
C THR A 266 19.15 3.15 -19.65
N TRP A 267 18.66 2.14 -18.95
CA TRP A 267 18.19 2.22 -17.57
C TRP A 267 19.37 2.19 -16.60
N GLN A 268 19.28 3.05 -15.59
CA GLN A 268 20.20 3.13 -14.47
C GLN A 268 19.40 3.02 -13.18
N ILE A 269 19.62 1.94 -12.43
CA ILE A 269 18.87 1.63 -11.21
C ILE A 269 19.85 1.47 -10.07
N LEU A 270 19.74 2.34 -9.08
CA LEU A 270 20.59 2.39 -7.90
C LEU A 270 19.79 2.01 -6.67
N ASP A 271 20.29 1.03 -5.93
CA ASP A 271 19.93 0.80 -4.55
C ASP A 271 20.87 1.63 -3.68
N TRP A 272 20.38 2.77 -3.20
CA TRP A 272 21.18 3.71 -2.40
C TRP A 272 21.68 3.07 -1.10
N CYS A 273 20.93 2.11 -0.57
CA CYS A 273 21.15 1.50 0.72
C CYS A 273 22.22 0.43 0.72
N ASN A 274 22.26 -0.36 -0.35
CA ASN A 274 23.23 -1.43 -0.51
C ASN A 274 24.41 -1.02 -1.41
N ALA A 275 24.41 0.22 -1.92
CA ALA A 275 25.38 0.72 -2.90
C ALA A 275 25.50 -0.19 -4.14
N VAL A 276 24.37 -0.78 -4.55
CA VAL A 276 24.30 -1.68 -5.71
C VAL A 276 23.70 -0.94 -6.88
N PHE A 277 24.31 -1.09 -8.04
CA PHE A 277 23.87 -0.45 -9.26
C PHE A 277 23.66 -1.47 -10.38
N VAL A 278 22.55 -1.33 -11.09
CA VAL A 278 22.17 -2.16 -12.23
C VAL A 278 21.96 -1.27 -13.46
N THR A 279 22.61 -1.64 -14.56
CA THR A 279 22.38 -1.04 -15.88
C THR A 279 21.65 -2.03 -16.78
N HIS A 280 20.66 -1.55 -17.52
CA HIS A 280 19.96 -2.37 -18.50
C HIS A 280 19.66 -1.59 -19.77
N ILE A 281 19.89 -2.22 -20.93
CA ILE A 281 19.55 -1.64 -22.23
C ILE A 281 18.25 -2.29 -22.71
N GLN A 282 17.25 -1.45 -22.96
CA GLN A 282 15.97 -1.82 -23.56
C GLN A 282 15.91 -1.28 -24.98
N VAL A 283 15.42 -2.09 -25.92
CA VAL A 283 15.17 -1.70 -27.31
C VAL A 283 13.68 -1.45 -27.51
N ILE A 284 13.32 -0.21 -27.87
CA ILE A 284 11.95 0.17 -28.22
C ILE A 284 11.88 0.43 -29.71
N LYS A 285 11.04 -0.31 -30.42
CA LYS A 285 10.82 -0.14 -31.86
C LYS A 285 9.47 0.53 -32.07
N VAL A 286 9.44 1.71 -32.67
CA VAL A 286 8.20 2.35 -33.10
C VAL A 286 8.07 2.09 -34.60
N ILE A 287 7.08 1.29 -35.00
CA ILE A 287 6.86 0.88 -36.39
C ILE A 287 5.39 0.95 -36.76
N ASP A 288 5.11 1.05 -38.05
CA ASP A 288 3.79 0.76 -38.58
C ASP A 288 3.52 -0.75 -38.56
N GLN A 289 2.51 -1.16 -37.77
CA GLN A 289 2.07 -2.55 -37.68
C GLN A 289 0.82 -2.81 -38.53
N VAL A 290 0.22 -1.77 -39.14
CA VAL A 290 -1.01 -1.88 -39.91
C VAL A 290 -0.66 -2.09 -41.38
N ALA A 291 -1.02 -3.25 -41.92
CA ALA A 291 -0.88 -3.49 -43.35
C ALA A 291 -1.77 -2.52 -44.15
N PRO A 292 -1.31 -2.04 -45.31
CA PRO A 292 -2.13 -1.20 -46.17
C PRO A 292 -3.32 -1.99 -46.73
N THR A 293 -4.52 -1.42 -46.67
CA THR A 293 -5.72 -2.04 -47.25
C THR A 293 -5.86 -1.64 -48.72
N ALA A 294 -5.55 -2.55 -49.63
CA ALA A 294 -5.81 -2.34 -51.06
C ALA A 294 -7.27 -2.67 -51.39
N ILE A 295 -8.09 -1.65 -51.67
CA ILE A 295 -9.41 -1.84 -52.28
C ILE A 295 -9.26 -1.59 -53.77
N ALA A 296 -9.05 -2.65 -54.55
CA ALA A 296 -9.16 -2.56 -56.00
C ALA A 296 -10.65 -2.47 -56.36
N LYS A 297 -11.07 -1.37 -57.00
CA LYS A 297 -12.39 -1.28 -57.63
C LYS A 297 -12.27 -1.76 -59.07
N ASP A 298 -13.19 -2.62 -59.49
CA ASP A 298 -13.34 -2.98 -60.89
C ASP A 298 -13.60 -1.70 -61.69
N THR A 299 -12.70 -1.42 -62.63
CA THR A 299 -12.77 -0.24 -63.49
C THR A 299 -12.88 -0.72 -64.92
N VAL A 300 -14.00 -0.43 -65.56
CA VAL A 300 -14.18 -0.70 -66.99
C VAL A 300 -13.57 0.47 -67.76
N VAL A 301 -12.56 0.18 -68.58
CA VAL A 301 -11.93 1.15 -69.47
C VAL A 301 -12.15 0.75 -70.92
N THR A 302 -12.45 1.74 -71.76
CA THR A 302 -12.64 1.54 -73.21
C THR A 302 -11.36 1.87 -73.95
N THR A 303 -10.99 1.08 -74.95
CA THR A 303 -9.80 1.30 -75.77
C THR A 303 -9.94 2.54 -76.66
N ARG A 304 -8.84 3.25 -76.90
CA ARG A 304 -8.78 4.34 -77.87
C ARG A 304 -8.94 3.81 -79.31
N PRO A 305 -9.62 4.56 -80.21
CA PRO A 305 -9.97 4.04 -81.55
C PRO A 305 -8.81 3.74 -82.50
N TRP A 306 -7.60 4.27 -82.25
CA TRP A 306 -6.52 4.30 -83.25
C TRP A 306 -5.25 3.55 -82.85
N ASP A 307 -5.07 3.25 -81.56
CA ASP A 307 -3.86 2.62 -81.03
C ASP A 307 -4.14 1.40 -80.13
N CYS A 308 -5.42 1.02 -79.97
CA CYS A 308 -5.86 -0.08 -79.11
C CYS A 308 -5.33 -0.03 -77.66
N THR A 309 -4.92 1.15 -77.18
CA THR A 309 -4.46 1.35 -75.81
C THR A 309 -5.62 1.76 -74.90
N ALA A 310 -5.54 1.39 -73.62
CA ALA A 310 -6.43 1.91 -72.58
C ALA A 310 -5.60 2.23 -71.35
N ASP A 311 -5.91 3.37 -70.70
CA ASP A 311 -5.31 3.74 -69.43
C ASP A 311 -6.29 3.36 -68.32
N ALA A 312 -5.88 2.48 -67.41
CA ALA A 312 -6.62 2.20 -66.19
C ALA A 312 -5.91 2.84 -64.99
N ILE A 313 -6.68 3.59 -64.20
CA ILE A 313 -6.24 4.19 -62.94
C ILE A 313 -6.82 3.33 -61.81
N SER A 314 -5.97 2.70 -61.02
CA SER A 314 -6.37 2.08 -59.77
C SER A 314 -5.85 2.89 -58.60
N GLN A 315 -6.69 3.10 -57.59
CA GLN A 315 -6.37 3.87 -56.40
C GLN A 315 -6.14 2.91 -55.23
N ILE A 316 -4.91 2.85 -54.72
CA ILE A 316 -4.64 2.20 -53.44
C ILE A 316 -4.84 3.23 -52.33
N TYR A 317 -5.76 2.96 -51.41
CA TYR A 317 -5.91 3.75 -50.20
C TYR A 317 -4.92 3.25 -49.14
N ARG A 318 -3.94 4.07 -48.75
CA ARG A 318 -3.21 3.86 -47.50
C ARG A 318 -3.79 4.75 -46.42
N ASN A 319 -4.14 4.18 -45.27
CA ASN A 319 -4.34 5.00 -44.09
C ASN A 319 -2.97 5.60 -43.71
N CYS A 320 -2.90 6.93 -43.75
CA CYS A 320 -1.75 7.78 -43.47
C CYS A 320 -0.82 8.25 -44.62
N MET A 321 -1.03 7.96 -45.91
CA MET A 321 -0.46 8.80 -47.01
C MET A 321 -0.92 8.45 -48.43
N THR A 322 -1.04 9.51 -49.24
CA THR A 322 -1.10 9.71 -50.71
C THR A 322 -1.50 8.52 -51.62
N ILE A 323 -2.47 8.80 -52.50
CA ILE A 323 -2.87 7.93 -53.63
C ILE A 323 -1.63 7.58 -54.45
N VAL A 324 -1.27 6.30 -54.50
CA VAL A 324 -0.29 5.80 -55.46
C VAL A 324 -1.04 5.45 -56.74
N THR A 325 -0.86 6.27 -57.77
CA THR A 325 -1.47 6.06 -59.09
C THR A 325 -0.50 5.28 -59.96
N PHE A 326 -0.94 4.15 -60.52
CA PHE A 326 -0.20 3.43 -61.55
C PHE A 326 -1.02 3.40 -62.83
N THR A 327 -0.37 3.67 -63.95
CA THR A 327 -0.96 3.57 -65.29
C THR A 327 -0.58 2.21 -65.87
N LEU A 328 -1.57 1.36 -66.12
CA LEU A 328 -1.38 0.13 -66.89
C LEU A 328 -1.64 0.45 -68.36
N GLN A 329 -0.65 0.25 -69.21
CA GLN A 329 -0.79 0.35 -70.66
C GLN A 329 -0.74 -1.06 -71.24
N TYR A 330 -1.84 -1.52 -71.84
CA TYR A 330 -1.90 -2.81 -72.52
C TYR A 330 -1.85 -2.59 -74.03
N ASP A 331 -0.90 -3.20 -74.72
CA ASP A 331 -0.77 -3.18 -76.17
C ASP A 331 -1.36 -4.50 -76.73
N TRP A 332 -2.47 -4.39 -77.43
CA TRP A 332 -3.15 -5.54 -78.02
C TRP A 332 -2.43 -5.96 -79.30
N LYS A 333 -1.32 -6.70 -79.17
CA LYS A 333 -0.73 -7.37 -80.32
C LYS A 333 -1.69 -8.46 -80.80
N GLN A 334 -2.30 -8.24 -81.97
CA GLN A 334 -3.06 -9.27 -82.65
C GLN A 334 -2.21 -10.55 -82.72
N LYS A 335 -2.70 -11.64 -82.10
CA LYS A 335 -2.21 -12.98 -82.41
C LYS A 335 -2.54 -13.21 -83.89
N THR A 336 -1.53 -13.10 -84.74
CA THR A 336 -1.56 -13.59 -86.13
C THR A 336 -1.94 -15.05 -86.16
#